data_AF-A0A9D0BEY5-F1
#
_entry.id   AF-A0A9D0BEY5-F1
#
_cell.length_a   1.000
_cell.length_b   1.000
_cell.length_c   1.000
_cell.angle_alpha   90.00
_cell.angle_beta   90.00
_cell.angle_gamma   90.00
#
_symmetry.space_group_name_H-M   'P 1'
#
loop_
_entity.id
_entity.type
_entity.pdbx_description
1 polymer ?
#
loop_
_entity_poly.entity_id
_entity_poly.type
_entity_poly.pdbx_seq_one_letter_code
_entity_poly.pdbx_strand_id
1 'polypeptide(L)' 'GRVLCVVALADTVSAAQQRAYATVHRIHWPDVYYRTDIGYRAVARERAR' A
#
# COMPACT_ATOMS: atom_id res chain seq x y z
N GLY A 1 13.99 9.35 -9.61
CA GLY A 1 12.67 9.47 -10.30
C GLY A 1 11.70 8.42 -9.76
N ARG A 2 10.45 8.39 -10.21
CA ARG A 2 9.50 7.30 -9.88
C ARG A 2 9.69 6.14 -10.85
N VAL A 3 9.76 4.90 -10.35
CA VAL A 3 10.06 3.70 -11.16
C VAL A 3 8.80 2.88 -11.45
N LEU A 4 8.03 2.54 -10.41
CA LEU A 4 6.83 1.71 -10.51
C LEU A 4 5.71 2.26 -9.60
N CYS A 5 4.48 1.89 -9.91
CA CYS A 5 3.31 2.09 -9.06
C CYS A 5 2.63 0.73 -8.84
N VAL A 6 2.48 0.31 -7.58
CA VAL A 6 1.76 -0.91 -7.23
C VAL A 6 0.37 -0.53 -6.73
N VAL A 7 -0.66 -1.13 -7.33
CA VAL A 7 -2.06 -0.89 -7.01
C VAL A 7 -2.73 -2.23 -6.72
N ALA A 8 -3.60 -2.26 -5.71
CA ALA A 8 -4.43 -3.42 -5.39
C ALA A 8 -5.89 -3.00 -5.20
N LEU A 9 -6.80 -3.89 -5.58
CA LEU A 9 -8.24 -3.74 -5.39
C LEU A 9 -8.72 -4.69 -4.28
N ALA A 10 -9.65 -4.23 -3.46
CA ALA A 10 -10.34 -4.99 -2.42
C ALA A 10 -11.63 -4.26 -1.99
N ASP A 11 -12.47 -4.94 -1.21
CA ASP A 11 -13.74 -4.37 -0.71
C ASP A 11 -13.55 -3.27 0.34
N THR A 12 -12.42 -3.28 1.04
CA THR A 12 -12.06 -2.28 2.05
C THR A 12 -10.74 -1.61 1.74
N VAL A 13 -10.57 -0.38 2.22
CA VAL A 13 -9.32 0.37 2.07
C VAL A 13 -8.19 -0.33 2.82
N SER A 14 -8.47 -0.87 4.01
CA SER A 14 -7.49 -1.64 4.78
C SER A 14 -7.01 -2.89 4.03
N ALA A 15 -7.91 -3.64 3.40
CA ALA A 15 -7.55 -4.82 2.63
C ALA A 15 -6.78 -4.46 1.35
N ALA A 16 -7.17 -3.39 0.66
CA ALA A 16 -6.46 -2.91 -0.52
C ALA A 16 -5.03 -2.47 -0.16
N GLN A 17 -4.87 -1.74 0.95
CA GLN A 17 -3.57 -1.32 1.47
C GLN A 17 -2.68 -2.54 1.79
N GLN A 18 -3.21 -3.54 2.50
CA GLN A 18 -2.46 -4.76 2.83
C GLN A 18 -2.01 -5.52 1.59
N ARG A 19 -2.88 -5.71 0.59
CA ARG A 19 -2.54 -6.39 -0.67
C ARG A 19 -1.49 -5.63 -1.47
N ALA A 20 -1.59 -4.30 -1.51
CA ALA A 20 -0.61 -3.44 -2.18
C ALA A 20 0.77 -3.61 -1.54
N TYR A 21 0.87 -3.51 -0.21
CA TYR A 21 2.13 -3.71 0.50
C TYR A 21 2.67 -5.14 0.36
N ALA A 22 1.83 -6.17 0.48
CA ALA A 22 2.24 -7.55 0.24
C ALA A 22 2.84 -7.77 -1.16
N THR A 23 2.34 -7.05 -2.16
CA THR A 23 2.88 -7.10 -3.53
C THR A 23 4.18 -6.33 -3.65
N VAL A 24 4.26 -5.12 -3.09
CA VAL A 24 5.50 -4.32 -3.04
C VAL A 24 6.63 -5.08 -2.34
N HIS A 25 6.33 -5.80 -1.26
CA HIS A 25 7.30 -6.62 -0.52
C HIS A 25 7.92 -7.76 -1.33
N ARG A 26 7.39 -8.10 -2.51
CA ARG A 26 7.96 -9.13 -3.40
C ARG A 26 8.90 -8.54 -4.45
N ILE A 27 9.01 -7.22 -4.52
CA ILE A 27 9.74 -6.49 -5.54
C ILE A 27 11.03 -5.92 -4.92
N HIS A 28 12.19 -6.34 -5.45
CA HIS A 28 13.49 -5.96 -4.88
C HIS A 28 14.53 -5.61 -5.95
N TRP A 29 15.27 -4.54 -5.68
CA TRP A 29 16.52 -4.16 -6.34
C TRP A 29 17.31 -3.24 -5.38
N PRO A 30 18.62 -2.99 -5.61
CA PRO A 30 19.41 -2.10 -4.76
C PRO A 30 18.77 -0.71 -4.63
N ASP A 31 18.77 -0.17 -3.41
CA ASP A 31 18.24 1.16 -3.08
C ASP A 31 16.74 1.37 -3.40
N VAL A 32 15.94 0.30 -3.48
CA VAL A 32 14.49 0.43 -3.56
C VAL A 32 13.93 1.00 -2.25
N TYR A 33 13.09 2.03 -2.37
CA TYR A 33 12.38 2.62 -1.24
C TYR A 33 10.95 2.99 -1.62
N TYR A 34 10.06 2.92 -0.64
CA TYR A 34 8.66 3.30 -0.77
C TYR A 34 8.10 3.70 0.60
N ARG A 35 7.00 4.43 0.59
CA ARG A 35 6.30 4.86 1.81
C ARG A 35 5.46 3.72 2.38
N THR A 36 5.41 3.60 3.71
CA THR A 36 4.64 2.59 4.45
C THR A 36 3.32 3.12 5.05
N ASP A 37 2.97 4.38 4.78
CA ASP A 37 1.82 5.09 5.36
C ASP A 37 0.73 5.43 4.33
N ILE A 38 0.76 4.85 3.12
CA ILE A 38 -0.19 5.18 2.05
C ILE A 38 -1.59 4.75 2.46
N GLY A 39 -2.52 5.71 2.60
CA GLY A 39 -3.92 5.45 2.95
C GLY A 39 -4.23 5.43 4.45
N TYR A 40 -3.28 5.74 5.34
CA TYR A 40 -3.48 5.62 6.81
C TYR A 40 -4.71 6.38 7.34
N ARG A 41 -5.02 7.58 6.80
CA ARG A 41 -6.20 8.36 7.20
C ARG A 41 -7.51 7.70 6.78
N ALA A 42 -7.55 7.07 5.62
CA ALA A 42 -8.73 6.39 5.12
C ALA A 42 -8.98 5.10 5.91
N VAL A 43 -7.92 4.35 6.24
CA VAL A 43 -8.00 3.21 7.14
C VAL A 43 -8.47 3.62 8.55
N ALA A 44 -7.97 4.73 9.09
CA ALA A 44 -8.42 5.24 10.39
C ALA A 44 -9.93 5.59 10.37
N ARG A 45 -10.41 6.22 9.30
CA ARG A 45 -11.85 6.52 9.12
C ARG A 45 -12.70 5.27 8.95
N GLU A 46 -12.19 4.28 8.23
CA GLU A 46 -12.88 2.99 8.02
C GLU A 46 -13.05 2.23 9.34
N ARG A 47 -12.01 2.22 10.20
CA ARG A 47 -12.05 1.57 11.52
C ARG A 47 -12.91 2.32 12.55
N ALA A 48 -13.18 3.60 12.31
CA ALA A 48 -14.01 4.42 13.19
C ALA A 48 -15.51 4.37 12.83
N ARG A 49 -15.87 3.68 11.74
CA ARG A 49 -17.25 3.36 11.37
C ARG A 49 -17.66 2.04 12.02
#